data_AF-A0A087XK52-F1
#
_entry.id   AF-A0A087XK52-F1
#
_cell.length_a   1.000
_cell.length_b   1.000
_cell.length_c   1.000
_cell.angle_alpha   90.00
_cell.angle_beta   90.00
_cell.angle_gamma   90.00
#
_symmetry.space_group_name_H-M   'P 1'
#
loop_
_entity.id
_entity.type
_entity.pdbx_description
1 polymer ?
#
loop_
_entity_poly.entity_id
_entity_poly.type
_entity_poly.pdbx_seq_one_letter_code
_entity_poly.pdbx_strand_id
1 'polypeptide(L)'
;MFCFMFLMVQTLTWPLSRGDPTVTCVFRQNCILPCNVDPSSETIIHWDHLTSGEHNVHSYYDTEDQLGRQDQQFKGRTSLFKDLISRGNGSLMLTGVKIQDEGRYSCYSSTERGSRKTFIQLKVEALIKVSIKLVENRIICSSEWIYPQPELSWSVNPPSELEINSPTMVHQTEEQLYSISSSLLVSDRLYDQTYSCTVSSSRNKKTASFCKKEVMEASKVAAIITGGFGLWILIFVVILGFCSRITEAMCKTAS
;
A
#
# COMPACT_ATOMS: atom_id res chain seq x y z
N MET A 1 -56.57 -44.65 -0.68
CA MET A 1 -56.55 -43.21 -0.41
C MET A 1 -55.20 -42.86 0.19
N PHE A 2 -54.21 -42.52 -0.63
CA PHE A 2 -52.91 -42.01 -0.18
C PHE A 2 -52.49 -40.91 -1.16
N CYS A 3 -52.67 -39.67 -0.72
CA CYS A 3 -52.32 -38.46 -1.47
C CYS A 3 -50.93 -38.04 -1.02
N PHE A 4 -49.92 -38.24 -1.88
CA PHE A 4 -48.57 -37.75 -1.63
C PHE A 4 -48.55 -36.24 -1.85
N MET A 5 -48.63 -35.45 -0.77
CA MET A 5 -48.27 -34.03 -0.80
C MET A 5 -46.74 -33.93 -0.89
N PHE A 6 -46.23 -33.65 -2.09
CA PHE A 6 -44.86 -33.18 -2.28
C PHE A 6 -44.74 -31.79 -1.63
N LEU A 7 -44.20 -31.73 -0.42
CA LEU A 7 -43.74 -30.48 0.18
C LEU A 7 -42.47 -30.05 -0.56
N MET A 8 -42.63 -29.23 -1.58
CA MET A 8 -41.54 -28.41 -2.12
C MET A 8 -41.12 -27.46 -0.99
N VAL A 9 -40.10 -27.85 -0.22
CA VAL A 9 -39.39 -26.94 0.66
C VAL A 9 -38.75 -25.91 -0.25
N GLN A 10 -39.44 -24.79 -0.45
CA GLN A 10 -38.84 -23.61 -1.08
C GLN A 10 -37.69 -23.22 -0.17
N THR A 11 -36.48 -23.57 -0.58
CA THR A 11 -35.28 -22.97 0.01
C THR A 11 -35.39 -21.49 -0.31
N LEU A 12 -35.80 -20.71 0.70
CA LEU A 12 -35.58 -19.29 0.71
C LEU A 12 -34.07 -19.14 0.60
N THR A 13 -33.57 -18.97 -0.62
CA THR A 13 -32.25 -18.46 -0.87
C THR A 13 -32.37 -16.99 -0.50
N TRP A 14 -32.20 -16.71 0.80
CA TRP A 14 -31.98 -15.34 1.26
C TRP A 14 -30.85 -14.80 0.39
N PRO A 15 -31.06 -13.72 -0.38
CA PRO A 15 -29.99 -13.11 -1.13
C PRO A 15 -28.87 -12.85 -0.12
N LEU A 16 -27.66 -13.36 -0.38
CA LEU A 16 -26.48 -12.96 0.39
C LEU A 16 -26.50 -11.43 0.44
N SER A 17 -26.68 -10.89 1.65
CA SER A 17 -26.59 -9.46 1.91
C SER A 17 -25.26 -8.98 1.36
N ARG A 18 -25.29 -8.37 0.18
CA ARG A 18 -24.11 -7.84 -0.49
C ARG A 18 -23.61 -6.70 0.39
N GLY A 19 -22.50 -6.91 1.09
CA GLY A 19 -21.86 -5.87 1.89
C GLY A 19 -21.53 -4.64 1.04
N ASP A 20 -21.38 -3.50 1.69
CA ASP A 20 -21.10 -2.23 1.02
C ASP A 20 -19.80 -2.33 0.18
N PRO A 21 -19.78 -1.78 -1.05
CA PRO A 21 -18.55 -1.72 -1.85
C PRO A 21 -17.44 -1.02 -1.07
N THR A 22 -16.23 -1.59 -1.12
CA THR A 22 -15.04 -1.03 -0.47
C THR A 22 -14.19 -0.27 -1.49
N VAL A 23 -13.80 0.96 -1.16
CA VAL A 23 -12.86 1.78 -1.93
C VAL A 23 -11.60 2.00 -1.11
N THR A 24 -10.45 1.66 -1.67
CA THR A 24 -9.15 1.93 -1.04
C THR A 24 -8.59 3.23 -1.59
N CYS A 25 -8.35 4.20 -0.71
CA CYS A 25 -7.80 5.51 -1.01
C CYS A 25 -6.36 5.62 -0.48
N VAL A 26 -5.50 6.33 -1.20
CA VAL A 26 -4.10 6.53 -0.78
C VAL A 26 -3.97 7.82 0.03
N PHE A 27 -3.31 7.75 1.18
CA PHE A 27 -3.04 8.90 2.04
C PHE A 27 -2.37 10.06 1.28
N ARG A 28 -2.85 11.29 1.53
CA ARG A 28 -2.46 12.56 0.86
C ARG A 28 -2.72 12.62 -0.65
N GLN A 29 -3.38 11.62 -1.24
CA GLN A 29 -3.80 11.66 -2.64
C GLN A 29 -5.27 12.01 -2.78
N ASN A 30 -5.72 12.17 -4.03
CA ASN A 30 -7.12 12.33 -4.37
C ASN A 30 -7.77 10.96 -4.53
N CYS A 31 -9.02 10.84 -4.10
CA CYS A 31 -9.79 9.60 -4.18
C CYS A 31 -11.21 9.88 -4.63
N ILE A 32 -11.79 8.96 -5.41
CA ILE A 32 -13.15 9.08 -5.93
C ILE A 32 -14.04 8.07 -5.21
N LEU A 33 -15.10 8.54 -4.57
CA LEU A 33 -16.16 7.70 -4.01
C LEU A 33 -17.30 7.58 -5.03
N PRO A 34 -17.54 6.39 -5.59
CA PRO A 34 -18.49 6.22 -6.68
C PRO A 34 -19.93 6.32 -6.21
N CYS A 35 -20.75 7.12 -6.87
CA CYS A 35 -22.19 7.12 -6.67
C CYS A 35 -22.94 7.29 -7.99
N ASN A 36 -23.88 6.38 -8.23
CA ASN A 36 -24.76 6.43 -9.40
C ASN A 36 -26.06 7.11 -9.01
N VAL A 37 -26.47 8.06 -9.83
CA VAL A 37 -27.71 8.81 -9.69
C VAL A 37 -28.55 8.58 -10.93
N ASP A 38 -29.87 8.63 -10.79
CA ASP A 38 -30.74 8.53 -11.95
C ASP A 38 -30.60 9.80 -12.81
N PRO A 39 -30.42 9.69 -14.15
CA PRO A 39 -30.29 10.85 -15.02
C PRO A 39 -31.52 11.76 -14.95
N SER A 40 -31.33 13.02 -14.57
CA SER A 40 -32.37 14.03 -14.37
C SER A 40 -31.80 15.44 -14.54
N SER A 41 -32.65 16.43 -14.88
CA SER A 41 -32.28 17.86 -14.90
C SER A 41 -32.22 18.44 -13.50
N GLU A 42 -33.09 17.97 -12.61
CA GLU A 42 -33.13 18.34 -11.19
C GLU A 42 -32.68 17.15 -10.37
N THR A 43 -31.59 17.33 -9.62
CA THR A 43 -30.96 16.27 -8.84
C THR A 43 -30.45 16.82 -7.53
N ILE A 44 -30.85 16.18 -6.44
CA ILE A 44 -30.34 16.45 -5.09
C ILE A 44 -29.35 15.35 -4.75
N ILE A 45 -28.18 15.72 -4.24
CA ILE A 45 -27.13 14.79 -3.79
C ILE A 45 -26.64 15.20 -2.41
N HIS A 46 -26.63 14.26 -1.48
CA HIS A 46 -26.00 14.43 -0.17
C HIS A 46 -24.98 13.30 0.06
N TRP A 47 -23.77 13.71 0.43
CA TRP A 47 -22.74 12.83 0.92
C TRP A 47 -22.57 13.06 2.41
N ASP A 48 -22.61 11.97 3.18
CA ASP A 48 -22.43 11.99 4.63
C ASP A 48 -21.44 10.90 5.04
N HIS A 49 -20.56 11.23 5.97
CA HIS A 49 -19.66 10.28 6.64
C HIS A 49 -20.35 9.82 7.91
N LEU A 50 -20.41 8.50 8.15
CA LEU A 50 -21.30 7.88 9.13
C LEU A 50 -20.57 7.29 10.35
N THR A 51 -19.23 7.21 10.33
CA THR A 51 -18.46 6.42 11.31
C THR A 51 -18.29 7.13 12.65
N SER A 52 -18.29 8.46 12.69
CA SER A 52 -18.05 9.27 13.89
C SER A 52 -19.21 10.23 14.20
N GLY A 53 -20.43 9.86 13.78
CA GLY A 53 -21.59 10.75 13.66
C GLY A 53 -21.99 10.91 12.19
N GLU A 54 -23.15 11.51 11.91
CA GLU A 54 -23.57 11.86 10.54
C GLU A 54 -22.98 13.24 10.22
N HIS A 55 -21.79 13.26 9.62
CA HIS A 55 -21.09 14.48 9.22
C HIS A 55 -21.39 14.80 7.76
N ASN A 56 -21.88 16.03 7.49
CA ASN A 56 -22.15 16.44 6.12
C ASN A 56 -20.84 16.65 5.34
N VAL A 57 -20.59 15.80 4.35
CA VAL A 57 -19.36 15.79 3.55
C VAL A 57 -19.50 16.72 2.35
N HIS A 58 -20.64 16.67 1.66
CA HIS A 58 -20.92 17.50 0.50
C HIS A 58 -22.43 17.48 0.19
N SER A 59 -22.98 18.61 -0.23
CA SER A 59 -24.39 18.70 -0.63
C SER A 59 -24.50 19.46 -1.96
N TYR A 60 -25.40 19.01 -2.83
CA TYR A 60 -25.68 19.63 -4.12
C TYR A 60 -27.18 19.61 -4.38
N TYR A 61 -27.74 20.78 -4.65
CA TYR A 61 -29.13 21.00 -5.08
C TYR A 61 -29.26 22.41 -5.67
N ASP A 62 -30.37 22.69 -6.35
CA ASP A 62 -30.59 23.94 -7.08
C ASP A 62 -29.46 24.26 -8.08
N THR A 63 -28.90 23.21 -8.69
CA THR A 63 -27.79 23.26 -9.66
C THR A 63 -26.45 23.79 -9.13
N GLU A 64 -26.28 23.85 -7.81
CA GLU A 64 -25.06 24.38 -7.18
C GLU A 64 -24.61 23.58 -5.94
N ASP A 65 -23.36 23.80 -5.52
CA ASP A 65 -22.82 23.18 -4.30
C ASP A 65 -23.28 23.95 -3.06
N GLN A 66 -23.77 23.22 -2.07
CA GLN A 66 -24.42 23.78 -0.88
C GLN A 66 -23.51 23.58 0.34
N LEU A 67 -22.40 24.32 0.36
CA LEU A 67 -21.28 24.12 1.29
C LEU A 67 -21.48 24.76 2.67
N GLY A 68 -22.57 25.50 2.89
CA GLY A 68 -22.79 26.27 4.13
C GLY A 68 -22.85 25.42 5.40
N ARG A 69 -23.31 24.16 5.29
CA ARG A 69 -23.40 23.19 6.41
C ARG A 69 -22.33 22.09 6.35
N GLN A 70 -21.37 22.20 5.45
CA GLN A 70 -20.31 21.23 5.29
C GLN A 70 -19.48 21.15 6.58
N ASP A 71 -19.23 19.93 7.04
CA ASP A 71 -18.40 19.69 8.21
C ASP A 71 -16.97 20.21 7.98
N GLN A 72 -16.37 20.76 9.04
CA GLN A 72 -15.10 21.47 8.96
C GLN A 72 -13.95 20.58 8.43
N GLN A 73 -14.00 19.27 8.63
CA GLN A 73 -12.94 18.36 8.18
C GLN A 73 -12.91 18.16 6.65
N PHE A 74 -14.01 18.47 5.96
CA PHE A 74 -14.19 18.29 4.51
C PHE A 74 -14.13 19.61 3.72
N LYS A 75 -14.14 20.77 4.39
CA LYS A 75 -14.09 22.08 3.74
C LYS A 75 -12.88 22.23 2.83
N GLY A 76 -13.14 22.66 1.59
CA GLY A 76 -12.12 22.84 0.55
C GLY A 76 -11.49 21.54 0.04
N ARG A 77 -12.00 20.37 0.44
CA ARG A 77 -11.44 19.07 0.07
C ARG A 77 -12.35 18.25 -0.82
N THR A 78 -13.61 18.64 -1.01
CA THR A 78 -14.59 17.83 -1.75
C THR A 78 -15.18 18.55 -2.96
N SER A 79 -15.48 17.79 -4.01
CA SER A 79 -16.16 18.30 -5.21
C SER A 79 -16.91 17.19 -5.94
N LEU A 80 -18.01 17.54 -6.61
CA LEU A 80 -18.72 16.64 -7.53
C LEU A 80 -18.30 16.89 -9.00
N PHE A 81 -18.50 15.88 -9.84
CA PHE A 81 -18.33 15.99 -11.30
C PHE A 81 -19.57 16.60 -11.94
N LYS A 82 -19.75 17.92 -11.78
CA LYS A 82 -21.00 18.64 -12.12
C LYS A 82 -21.49 18.40 -13.55
N ASP A 83 -20.57 18.33 -14.51
CA ASP A 83 -20.85 18.07 -15.93
C ASP A 83 -21.39 16.66 -16.22
N LEU A 84 -21.21 15.73 -15.27
CA LEU A 84 -21.62 14.34 -15.38
C LEU A 84 -22.84 13.99 -14.51
N ILE A 85 -23.33 14.91 -13.66
CA ILE A 85 -24.49 14.66 -12.78
C ILE A 85 -25.74 14.35 -13.60
N SER A 86 -26.04 15.13 -14.63
CA SER A 86 -27.20 14.90 -15.52
C SER A 86 -27.10 13.59 -16.32
N ARG A 87 -25.90 13.00 -16.40
CA ARG A 87 -25.62 11.70 -17.01
C ARG A 87 -25.60 10.55 -15.99
N GLY A 88 -25.92 10.84 -14.74
CA GLY A 88 -26.06 9.87 -13.65
C GLY A 88 -24.81 9.66 -12.79
N ASN A 89 -23.82 10.56 -12.84
CA ASN A 89 -22.63 10.47 -12.00
C ASN A 89 -22.68 11.46 -10.83
N GLY A 90 -23.00 10.95 -9.64
CA GLY A 90 -22.98 11.70 -8.37
C GLY A 90 -21.73 11.44 -7.54
N SER A 91 -20.65 10.93 -8.15
CA SER A 91 -19.43 10.54 -7.44
C SER A 91 -18.74 11.74 -6.81
N LEU A 92 -18.17 11.52 -5.63
CA LEU A 92 -17.45 12.53 -4.87
C LEU A 92 -15.94 12.40 -5.10
N MET A 93 -15.29 13.50 -5.48
CA MET A 93 -13.84 13.62 -5.37
C MET A 93 -13.50 14.15 -3.98
N LEU A 94 -12.69 13.39 -3.24
CA LEU A 94 -12.09 13.78 -1.96
C LEU A 94 -10.58 13.98 -2.15
N THR A 95 -10.08 15.16 -1.82
CA THR A 95 -8.68 15.55 -2.03
C THR A 95 -7.88 15.52 -0.74
N GLY A 96 -6.60 15.16 -0.87
CA GLY A 96 -5.67 15.08 0.26
C GLY A 96 -6.18 14.16 1.36
N VAL A 97 -6.49 12.91 1.02
CA VAL A 97 -7.07 11.92 1.95
C VAL A 97 -6.27 11.80 3.24
N LYS A 98 -6.96 11.77 4.38
CA LYS A 98 -6.44 11.65 5.74
C LYS A 98 -6.89 10.32 6.36
N ILE A 99 -6.21 9.89 7.42
CA ILE A 99 -6.57 8.64 8.13
C ILE A 99 -8.00 8.73 8.71
N GLN A 100 -8.40 9.91 9.20
CA GLN A 100 -9.72 10.15 9.77
C GLN A 100 -10.86 10.07 8.75
N ASP A 101 -10.55 10.17 7.46
CA ASP A 101 -11.56 9.99 6.41
C ASP A 101 -11.95 8.50 6.26
N GLU A 102 -11.19 7.56 6.84
CA GLU A 102 -11.56 6.14 6.84
C GLU A 102 -12.93 5.95 7.50
N GLY A 103 -13.80 5.17 6.85
CA GLY A 103 -15.11 4.90 7.40
C GLY A 103 -16.18 4.66 6.35
N ARG A 104 -17.41 4.58 6.82
CA ARG A 104 -18.58 4.34 6.01
C ARG A 104 -19.17 5.68 5.56
N TYR A 105 -19.43 5.81 4.28
CA TYR A 105 -20.09 6.96 3.68
C TYR A 105 -21.45 6.56 3.14
N SER A 106 -22.40 7.48 3.13
CA SER A 106 -23.60 7.36 2.30
C SER A 106 -23.64 8.40 1.21
N CYS A 107 -24.10 7.98 0.04
CA CYS A 107 -24.57 8.86 -1.01
C CYS A 107 -26.10 8.75 -1.07
N TYR A 108 -26.79 9.81 -0.69
CA TYR A 108 -28.21 9.97 -0.93
C TYR A 108 -28.39 10.79 -2.21
N SER A 109 -29.28 10.32 -3.09
CA SER A 109 -29.67 11.04 -4.29
C SER A 109 -31.19 11.06 -4.42
N SER A 110 -31.74 12.16 -4.91
CA SER A 110 -33.18 12.31 -5.16
C SER A 110 -33.41 12.99 -6.50
N THR A 111 -34.34 12.44 -7.26
CA THR A 111 -34.78 12.92 -8.58
C THR A 111 -36.29 12.73 -8.71
N GLU A 112 -36.89 13.19 -9.80
CA GLU A 112 -38.29 12.93 -10.13
C GLU A 112 -38.64 11.42 -10.20
N ARG A 113 -37.65 10.56 -10.47
CA ARG A 113 -37.82 9.10 -10.53
C ARG A 113 -37.81 8.43 -9.16
N GLY A 114 -37.48 9.20 -8.12
CA GLY A 114 -37.40 8.73 -6.74
C GLY A 114 -36.04 8.98 -6.11
N SER A 115 -35.89 8.48 -4.89
CA SER A 115 -34.69 8.63 -4.08
C SER A 115 -33.96 7.31 -3.87
N ARG A 116 -32.63 7.36 -3.85
CA ARG A 116 -31.76 6.22 -3.59
C ARG A 116 -30.70 6.60 -2.56
N LYS A 117 -30.44 5.71 -1.59
CA LYS A 117 -29.29 5.81 -0.68
C LYS A 117 -28.38 4.62 -0.91
N THR A 118 -27.11 4.87 -1.23
CA THR A 118 -26.06 3.86 -1.35
C THR A 118 -24.99 4.09 -0.29
N PHE A 119 -24.23 3.04 0.02
CA PHE A 119 -23.20 3.07 1.05
C PHE A 119 -21.87 2.61 0.48
N ILE A 120 -20.78 3.17 1.00
CA ILE A 120 -19.41 2.86 0.58
C ILE A 120 -18.54 2.77 1.81
N GLN A 121 -17.70 1.75 1.87
CA GLN A 121 -16.66 1.63 2.88
C GLN A 121 -15.35 2.20 2.31
N LEU A 122 -14.93 3.37 2.78
CA LEU A 122 -13.61 3.92 2.50
C LEU A 122 -12.58 3.22 3.41
N LYS A 123 -11.48 2.76 2.83
CA LYS A 123 -10.27 2.30 3.53
C LYS A 123 -9.07 3.14 3.10
N VAL A 124 -8.20 3.51 4.04
CA VAL A 124 -7.02 4.32 3.74
C VAL A 124 -5.78 3.44 3.76
N GLU A 125 -4.89 3.65 2.80
CA GLU A 125 -3.57 3.02 2.75
C GLU A 125 -2.49 4.08 2.53
N ALA A 126 -1.32 3.90 3.15
CA ALA A 126 -0.15 4.74 2.87
C ALA A 126 0.92 3.96 2.12
N LEU A 127 1.65 4.65 1.23
CA LEU A 127 2.69 4.02 0.41
C LEU A 127 3.88 3.59 1.26
N ILE A 128 4.21 2.30 1.20
CA ILE A 128 5.37 1.74 1.90
C ILE A 128 6.65 2.12 1.16
N LYS A 129 7.60 2.73 1.87
CA LYS A 129 8.97 2.99 1.39
C LYS A 129 9.95 2.36 2.37
N VAL A 130 10.69 1.36 1.92
CA VAL A 130 11.63 0.62 2.78
C VAL A 130 13.04 1.17 2.58
N SER A 131 13.68 1.56 3.67
CA SER A 131 15.08 1.96 3.72
C SER A 131 15.90 0.86 4.39
N ILE A 132 16.95 0.41 3.72
CA ILE A 132 17.93 -0.53 4.27
C ILE A 132 19.31 0.15 4.30
N LYS A 133 19.98 0.12 5.46
CA LYS A 133 21.29 0.75 5.66
C LYS A 133 22.19 -0.16 6.48
N LEU A 134 23.49 -0.17 6.19
CA LEU A 134 24.50 -0.80 7.03
C LEU A 134 25.15 0.28 7.91
N VAL A 135 25.08 0.10 9.21
CA VAL A 135 25.79 0.93 10.19
C VAL A 135 26.71 0.00 10.97
N GLU A 136 28.02 0.20 10.82
CA GLU A 136 29.06 -0.71 11.33
C GLU A 136 28.82 -2.13 10.82
N ASN A 137 28.36 -3.05 11.69
CA ASN A 137 28.06 -4.43 11.36
C ASN A 137 26.57 -4.78 11.60
N ARG A 138 25.71 -3.76 11.58
CA ARG A 138 24.27 -3.88 11.83
C ARG A 138 23.51 -3.35 10.64
N ILE A 139 22.71 -4.21 10.01
CA ILE A 139 21.75 -3.77 9.00
C ILE A 139 20.54 -3.23 9.72
N ILE A 140 20.15 -2.01 9.39
CA ILE A 140 18.96 -1.35 9.90
C ILE A 140 17.98 -1.26 8.74
N CYS A 141 16.83 -1.89 8.92
CA CYS A 141 15.68 -1.72 8.05
C CYS A 141 14.65 -0.82 8.74
N SER A 142 14.13 0.15 8.02
CA SER A 142 13.13 1.08 8.53
C SER A 142 12.15 1.50 7.44
N SER A 143 10.94 1.83 7.86
CA SER A 143 9.92 2.44 7.02
C SER A 143 9.04 3.34 7.87
N GLU A 144 8.64 4.48 7.32
CA GLU A 144 7.89 5.52 8.04
C GLU A 144 6.60 5.88 7.29
N TRP A 145 5.67 6.48 8.02
CA TRP A 145 4.41 7.01 7.49
C TRP A 145 3.50 5.93 6.87
N ILE A 146 3.44 4.75 7.49
CA ILE A 146 2.67 3.60 7.00
C ILE A 146 1.29 3.53 7.69
N TYR A 147 0.27 3.13 6.94
CA TYR A 147 -1.04 2.81 7.49
C TYR A 147 -1.75 1.79 6.59
N PRO A 148 -2.47 0.80 7.16
CA PRO A 148 -2.63 0.51 8.60
C PRO A 148 -1.36 -0.08 9.25
N GLN A 149 -1.46 -0.56 10.49
CA GLN A 149 -0.33 -1.12 11.26
C GLN A 149 0.47 -2.15 10.43
N PRO A 150 1.78 -1.93 10.25
CA PRO A 150 2.63 -2.79 9.42
C PRO A 150 3.27 -3.94 10.19
N GLU A 151 3.76 -4.91 9.42
CA GLU A 151 4.61 -6.00 9.86
C GLU A 151 5.95 -5.93 9.12
N LEU A 152 7.01 -6.41 9.77
CA LEU A 152 8.36 -6.48 9.21
C LEU A 152 8.91 -7.89 9.40
N SER A 153 9.38 -8.49 8.31
CA SER A 153 10.05 -9.79 8.29
C SER A 153 11.39 -9.72 7.55
N TRP A 154 12.31 -10.56 7.97
CA TRP A 154 13.61 -10.73 7.33
C TRP A 154 13.67 -12.05 6.58
N SER A 155 14.40 -12.07 5.48
CA SER A 155 14.85 -13.29 4.81
C SER A 155 16.31 -13.15 4.41
N VAL A 156 17.04 -14.26 4.42
CA VAL A 156 18.45 -14.32 4.03
C VAL A 156 18.60 -15.34 2.91
N ASN A 157 19.40 -15.00 1.91
CA ASN A 157 19.74 -15.89 0.81
C ASN A 157 21.26 -15.99 0.67
N PRO A 158 21.87 -17.20 0.69
CA PRO A 158 21.24 -18.50 0.97
C PRO A 158 20.63 -18.56 2.39
N PRO A 159 19.56 -19.36 2.60
CA PRO A 159 18.89 -19.44 3.89
C PRO A 159 19.85 -19.96 4.97
N SER A 160 19.97 -19.22 6.06
CA SER A 160 20.69 -19.67 7.25
C SER A 160 19.83 -20.60 8.09
N GLU A 161 20.42 -21.63 8.70
CA GLU A 161 19.70 -22.54 9.61
C GLU A 161 19.26 -21.90 10.93
N LEU A 162 19.75 -20.69 11.24
CA LEU A 162 19.41 -19.97 12.47
C LEU A 162 18.09 -19.21 12.30
N GLU A 163 17.18 -19.33 13.28
CA GLU A 163 16.00 -18.48 13.39
C GLU A 163 16.41 -17.01 13.52
N ILE A 164 15.87 -16.16 12.64
CA ILE A 164 16.17 -14.73 12.63
C ILE A 164 15.37 -14.05 13.75
N ASN A 165 15.99 -13.97 14.93
CA ASN A 165 15.42 -13.30 16.09
C ASN A 165 15.82 -11.82 16.12
N SER A 166 15.13 -11.01 15.32
CA SER A 166 15.30 -9.55 15.29
C SER A 166 14.06 -8.86 15.85
N PRO A 167 14.13 -8.18 17.01
CA PRO A 167 12.99 -7.45 17.52
C PRO A 167 12.60 -6.33 16.56
N THR A 168 11.30 -6.11 16.42
CA THR A 168 10.73 -5.07 15.58
C THR A 168 10.16 -3.98 16.47
N MET A 169 10.60 -2.74 16.27
CA MET A 169 10.09 -1.57 16.97
C MET A 169 9.02 -0.93 16.10
N VAL A 170 7.81 -0.81 16.64
CA VAL A 170 6.67 -0.15 15.99
C VAL A 170 6.27 1.05 16.85
N HIS A 171 6.19 2.22 16.22
CA HIS A 171 5.78 3.46 16.85
C HIS A 171 4.64 4.09 16.07
N GLN A 172 3.59 4.56 16.75
CA GLN A 172 2.49 5.29 16.14
C GLN A 172 2.66 6.79 16.38
N THR A 173 2.56 7.57 15.31
CA THR A 173 2.64 9.03 15.31
C THR A 173 1.31 9.66 15.75
N GLU A 174 1.32 10.95 16.08
CA GLU A 174 0.11 11.72 16.41
C GLU A 174 -0.92 11.74 15.26
N GLU A 175 -0.46 11.64 14.01
CA GLU A 175 -1.31 11.53 12.80
C GLU A 175 -1.88 10.11 12.58
N GLN A 176 -1.72 9.20 13.56
CA GLN A 176 -2.13 7.79 13.50
C GLN A 176 -1.37 6.91 12.51
N LEU A 177 -0.30 7.43 11.89
CA LEU A 177 0.59 6.69 10.99
C LEU A 177 1.66 5.92 11.79
N TYR A 178 2.16 4.83 11.23
CA TYR A 178 3.15 3.95 11.86
C TYR A 178 4.55 4.13 11.27
N SER A 179 5.54 4.09 12.15
CA SER A 179 6.95 3.87 11.83
C SER A 179 7.36 2.51 12.36
N ILE A 180 8.08 1.75 11.53
CA ILE A 180 8.55 0.40 11.85
C ILE A 180 10.04 0.30 11.55
N SER A 181 10.78 -0.32 12.47
CA SER A 181 12.19 -0.59 12.27
C SER A 181 12.61 -1.89 12.90
N SER A 182 13.60 -2.53 12.31
CA SER A 182 14.24 -3.71 12.84
C SER A 182 15.71 -3.70 12.46
N SER A 183 16.54 -4.35 13.26
CA SER A 183 17.96 -4.42 13.00
C SER A 183 18.49 -5.83 13.13
N LEU A 184 19.39 -6.20 12.24
CA LEU A 184 20.04 -7.50 12.19
C LEU A 184 21.55 -7.33 12.32
N LEU A 185 22.18 -8.10 13.20
CA LEU A 185 23.63 -8.21 13.26
C LEU A 185 24.12 -9.11 12.14
N VAL A 186 25.13 -8.65 11.41
CA VAL A 186 25.67 -9.38 10.27
C VAL A 186 26.94 -10.11 10.70
N SER A 187 27.11 -11.37 10.31
CA SER A 187 28.36 -12.08 10.61
C SER A 187 29.47 -11.61 9.68
N ASP A 188 30.69 -11.41 10.20
CA ASP A 188 31.87 -11.08 9.39
C ASP A 188 32.42 -12.25 8.58
N ARG A 189 31.94 -13.46 8.86
CA ARG A 189 32.44 -14.68 8.24
C ARG A 189 31.67 -15.11 7.00
N LEU A 190 30.56 -14.43 6.70
CA LEU A 190 29.59 -14.87 5.69
C LEU A 190 29.48 -13.80 4.59
N TYR A 191 30.28 -13.98 3.54
CA TYR A 191 30.22 -13.19 2.32
C TYR A 191 29.19 -13.79 1.35
N ASP A 192 28.75 -13.01 0.36
CA ASP A 192 27.76 -13.40 -0.66
C ASP A 192 26.36 -13.71 -0.10
N GLN A 193 26.06 -13.24 1.11
CA GLN A 193 24.70 -13.28 1.67
C GLN A 193 23.91 -12.03 1.29
N THR A 194 22.66 -12.26 0.91
CA THR A 194 21.66 -11.21 0.64
C THR A 194 20.65 -11.18 1.77
N TYR A 195 20.64 -10.09 2.52
CA TYR A 195 19.68 -9.82 3.59
C TYR A 195 18.53 -9.01 3.01
N SER A 196 17.32 -9.56 3.06
CA SER A 196 16.12 -8.91 2.54
C SER A 196 15.18 -8.57 3.68
N CYS A 197 14.87 -7.29 3.83
CA CYS A 197 13.84 -6.82 4.74
C CYS A 197 12.56 -6.59 3.97
N THR A 198 11.46 -7.17 4.44
CA THR A 198 10.14 -6.95 3.88
C THR A 198 9.24 -6.27 4.88
N VAL A 199 8.69 -5.13 4.47
CA VAL A 199 7.62 -4.45 5.20
C VAL A 199 6.30 -4.68 4.47
N SER A 200 5.28 -5.14 5.18
CA SER A 200 3.93 -5.36 4.67
C SER A 200 2.89 -4.65 5.51
N SER A 201 1.84 -4.15 4.86
CA SER A 201 0.67 -3.57 5.52
C SER A 201 -0.58 -3.83 4.68
N SER A 202 -1.58 -4.47 5.29
CA SER A 202 -2.81 -4.92 4.62
C SER A 202 -2.50 -5.66 3.30
N ARG A 203 -2.69 -5.02 2.14
CA ARG A 203 -2.43 -5.60 0.81
C ARG A 203 -1.11 -5.20 0.17
N ASN A 204 -0.39 -4.24 0.74
CA ASN A 204 0.87 -3.74 0.18
C ASN A 204 2.06 -4.44 0.84
N LYS A 205 3.06 -4.78 0.02
CA LYS A 205 4.32 -5.37 0.45
C LYS A 205 5.46 -4.75 -0.32
N LYS A 206 6.53 -4.37 0.37
CA LYS A 206 7.76 -3.87 -0.25
C LYS A 206 8.96 -4.52 0.42
N THR A 207 9.94 -4.89 -0.39
CA THR A 207 11.16 -5.54 0.04
C THR A 207 12.36 -4.69 -0.38
N ALA A 208 13.33 -4.56 0.51
CA ALA A 208 14.63 -3.98 0.23
C ALA A 208 15.71 -4.99 0.62
N SER A 209 16.73 -5.12 -0.21
CA SER A 209 17.78 -6.12 -0.04
C SER A 209 19.16 -5.47 0.06
N PHE A 210 20.01 -6.03 0.90
CA PHE A 210 21.40 -5.64 1.09
C PHE A 210 22.30 -6.86 0.90
N CYS A 211 23.26 -6.76 -0.02
CA CYS A 211 24.22 -7.82 -0.29
C CYS A 211 25.57 -7.50 0.35
N LYS A 212 26.06 -8.39 1.22
CA LYS A 212 27.43 -8.28 1.77
C LYS A 212 28.42 -8.87 0.77
N LYS A 213 29.26 -8.02 0.19
CA LYS A 213 30.35 -8.44 -0.70
C LYS A 213 31.66 -8.58 0.07
N GLU A 214 32.49 -9.52 -0.36
CA GLU A 214 33.85 -9.62 0.13
C GLU A 214 34.66 -8.42 -0.38
N VAL A 215 35.26 -7.65 0.53
CA VAL A 215 36.21 -6.59 0.15
C VAL A 215 37.51 -7.29 -0.20
N MET A 216 37.76 -7.50 -1.49
CA MET A 216 39.05 -7.94 -1.98
C MET A 216 40.12 -6.91 -1.60
N GLU A 217 40.86 -7.19 -0.53
CA GLU A 217 41.92 -6.34 -0.03
C GLU A 217 43.05 -6.28 -1.08
N ALA A 218 43.37 -5.09 -1.59
CA ALA A 218 44.36 -4.87 -2.66
C ALA A 218 45.76 -5.42 -2.32
N SER A 219 46.07 -5.59 -1.03
CA SER A 219 47.30 -6.22 -0.52
C SER A 219 47.46 -7.68 -0.97
N LYS A 220 46.36 -8.46 -1.03
CA LYS A 220 46.39 -9.85 -1.49
C LYS A 220 46.63 -9.95 -3.00
N VAL A 221 46.22 -8.95 -3.77
CA VAL A 221 46.42 -8.88 -5.23
C VAL A 221 47.88 -8.57 -5.56
N ALA A 222 48.54 -7.70 -4.77
CA ALA A 222 49.96 -7.37 -4.96
C ALA A 222 50.88 -8.60 -4.78
N ALA A 223 50.55 -9.51 -3.87
CA ALA A 223 51.30 -10.76 -3.65
C ALA A 223 51.23 -11.73 -4.84
N ILE A 224 50.19 -11.65 -5.67
CA ILE A 224 50.04 -12.49 -6.87
C ILE A 224 50.87 -11.93 -8.04
N ILE A 225 51.10 -10.60 -8.08
CA ILE A 225 51.75 -9.93 -9.21
C ILE A 225 53.28 -10.01 -9.14
N THR A 226 53.88 -10.26 -7.97
CA THR A 226 55.35 -10.32 -7.84
C THR A 226 56.00 -11.61 -8.38
N GLY A 227 55.23 -12.58 -8.88
CA GLY A 227 55.73 -13.91 -9.27
C GLY A 227 55.83 -14.24 -10.76
N GLY A 228 55.51 -13.33 -11.69
CA GLY A 228 55.51 -13.70 -13.12
C GLY A 228 55.24 -12.54 -14.08
N PHE A 229 56.23 -11.67 -14.27
CA PHE A 229 56.15 -10.54 -15.20
C PHE A 229 56.21 -11.00 -16.66
N GLY A 230 55.16 -10.73 -17.44
CA GLY A 230 55.23 -10.72 -18.90
C GLY A 230 53.94 -11.15 -19.59
N LEU A 231 53.47 -12.37 -19.32
CA LEU A 231 52.31 -12.93 -20.04
C LEU A 231 50.95 -12.76 -19.32
N TRP A 232 50.98 -12.49 -18.01
CA TRP A 232 49.77 -12.45 -17.18
C TRP A 232 48.93 -11.19 -17.35
N ILE A 233 49.49 -10.07 -17.81
CA ILE A 233 48.81 -8.77 -17.85
C ILE A 233 47.62 -8.77 -18.83
N LEU A 234 47.74 -9.45 -19.98
CA LEU A 234 46.65 -9.55 -20.96
C LEU A 234 45.52 -10.47 -20.47
N ILE A 235 45.86 -11.55 -19.77
CA ILE A 235 44.88 -12.47 -19.17
C ILE A 235 44.17 -11.78 -17.97
N PHE A 236 44.90 -10.98 -17.18
CA PHE A 236 44.36 -10.27 -16.02
C PHE A 236 43.33 -9.21 -16.41
N VAL A 237 43.54 -8.48 -17.53
CA VAL A 237 42.57 -7.51 -18.03
C VAL A 237 41.30 -8.20 -18.55
N VAL A 238 41.43 -9.35 -19.22
CA VAL A 238 40.28 -10.13 -19.69
C VAL A 238 39.51 -10.76 -18.53
N ILE A 239 40.20 -11.27 -17.51
CA ILE A 239 39.58 -11.87 -16.32
C ILE A 239 38.93 -10.81 -15.43
N LEU A 240 39.55 -9.64 -15.21
CA LEU A 240 38.91 -8.53 -14.47
C LEU A 240 37.68 -8.00 -15.23
N GLY A 241 37.76 -7.91 -16.56
CA GLY A 241 36.62 -7.52 -17.40
C GLY A 241 35.48 -8.54 -17.39
N PHE A 242 35.78 -9.85 -17.37
CA PHE A 242 34.77 -10.91 -17.27
C PHE A 242 34.21 -11.05 -15.85
N CYS A 243 35.05 -10.91 -14.82
CA CYS A 243 34.64 -11.03 -13.42
C CYS A 243 33.71 -9.88 -13.03
N SER A 244 34.03 -8.64 -13.42
CA SER A 244 33.15 -7.47 -13.23
C SER A 244 31.78 -7.68 -13.88
N ARG A 245 31.73 -8.24 -15.10
CA ARG A 245 30.48 -8.51 -15.83
C ARG A 245 29.67 -9.67 -15.23
N ILE A 246 30.31 -10.70 -14.67
CA ILE A 246 29.61 -11.81 -13.99
C ILE A 246 29.04 -11.37 -12.63
N THR A 247 29.76 -10.54 -11.86
CA THR A 247 29.23 -9.97 -10.59
C THR A 247 28.05 -9.01 -10.79
N GLU A 248 27.95 -8.33 -11.94
CA GLU A 248 26.74 -7.58 -12.31
C GLU A 248 25.60 -8.48 -12.77
N ALA A 249 25.89 -9.63 -13.39
CA ALA A 249 24.89 -10.54 -13.95
C ALA A 249 24.15 -11.39 -12.90
N MET A 250 24.84 -11.80 -11.82
CA MET A 250 24.25 -12.64 -10.76
C MET A 250 23.35 -11.87 -9.78
N CYS A 251 23.41 -10.53 -9.78
CA CYS A 251 22.61 -9.68 -8.88
C CYS A 251 21.41 -9.01 -9.58
N LYS A 252 21.38 -8.96 -10.92
CA LYS A 252 20.27 -8.37 -11.70
C LYS A 252 19.11 -9.32 -11.98
N THR A 253 19.28 -10.62 -11.75
CA THR A 253 18.24 -11.64 -11.96
C THR A 253 17.24 -11.79 -10.81
N ALA A 254 17.35 -10.97 -9.75
CA ALA A 254 16.48 -11.04 -8.56
C ALA A 254 15.84 -9.69 -8.15
N SER A 255 15.80 -8.69 -9.06
CA SER A 255 15.08 -7.41 -8.87
C SER A 255 13.70 -7.42 -9.54
#